data_AF-A0A2D8N039-F1
#
_entry.id   AF-A0A2D8N039-F1
#
_cell.length_a   1.000
_cell.length_b   1.000
_cell.length_c   1.000
_cell.angle_alpha   90.00
_cell.angle_beta   90.00
_cell.angle_gamma   90.00
#
_symmetry.space_group_name_H-M   'P 1'
#
loop_
_entity.id
_entity.type
_entity.pdbx_description
1 polymer ?
#
loop_
_entity_poly.entity_id
_entity_poly.type
_entity_poly.pdbx_seq_one_letter_code
_entity_poly.pdbx_strand_id
1 'polypeptide(L)'
;MKDRKKIHWKQTLALMALSALLASCGLPPGMKLLQLRVHHGGECVLETNFDVPDTSTVSEIWDAAGQKPFSTQTAAKSLGANKANPLEAKLTGPVEIRISHPPSDEISAKLTNLTLRRSSKDSDDWHLSGNGVSRAKKESSSQGDKPVR
;
A
#
# COMPACT_ATOMS: atom_id res chain seq x y z
N MET A 1 8.97 -68.55 13.90
CA MET A 1 7.97 -67.46 14.00
C MET A 1 8.65 -66.26 14.65
N LYS A 2 9.04 -65.27 13.85
CA LYS A 2 9.80 -64.08 14.28
C LYS A 2 9.21 -62.90 13.51
N ASP A 3 8.15 -62.30 14.03
CA ASP A 3 7.40 -61.27 13.32
C ASP A 3 7.34 -59.93 14.06
N ARG A 4 7.84 -58.93 13.33
CA ARG A 4 7.18 -57.63 13.07
C ARG A 4 6.83 -56.75 14.27
N LYS A 5 7.82 -56.08 14.87
CA LYS A 5 7.58 -54.91 15.76
C LYS A 5 8.63 -53.78 15.67
N LYS A 6 9.20 -53.47 14.51
CA LYS A 6 10.26 -52.43 14.43
C LYS A 6 10.23 -51.45 13.26
N ILE A 7 9.09 -51.22 12.59
CA ILE A 7 9.07 -50.34 11.39
C ILE A 7 8.14 -49.12 11.53
N HIS A 8 7.31 -48.99 12.58
CA HIS A 8 6.34 -47.88 12.65
C HIS A 8 6.79 -46.61 13.40
N TRP A 9 7.97 -46.56 14.03
CA TRP A 9 8.33 -45.37 14.83
C TRP A 9 8.94 -44.24 13.99
N LYS A 10 9.70 -44.54 12.92
CA LYS A 10 10.52 -43.52 12.24
C LYS A 10 9.76 -42.63 11.25
N GLN A 11 8.54 -42.97 10.87
CA GLN A 11 7.76 -42.19 9.90
C GLN A 11 6.92 -41.07 10.53
N THR A 12 6.69 -41.09 11.85
CA THR A 12 5.81 -40.12 12.51
C THR A 12 6.50 -38.78 12.82
N LEU A 13 7.84 -38.75 12.83
CA LEU A 13 8.62 -37.54 13.18
C LEU A 13 8.88 -36.61 11.98
N ALA A 14 8.81 -37.11 10.74
CA ALA A 14 9.08 -36.29 9.56
C ALA A 14 7.88 -35.40 9.17
N LEU A 15 6.65 -35.76 9.55
CA LEU A 15 5.45 -35.01 9.18
C LEU A 15 5.18 -33.77 10.04
N MET A 16 5.76 -33.66 11.24
CA MET A 16 5.55 -32.51 12.13
C MET A 16 6.48 -31.32 11.82
N ALA A 17 7.56 -31.53 11.06
CA ALA A 17 8.48 -30.46 10.71
C ALA A 17 8.01 -29.60 9.52
N LEU A 18 7.12 -30.12 8.66
CA LEU A 18 6.68 -29.41 7.45
C LEU A 18 5.49 -28.45 7.70
N SER A 19 4.72 -28.65 8.77
CA SER A 19 3.56 -27.80 9.09
C SER A 19 3.94 -26.45 9.70
N ALA A 20 5.16 -26.33 10.25
CA ALA A 20 5.63 -25.10 10.89
C ALA A 20 6.13 -24.04 9.90
N LEU A 21 6.35 -24.41 8.64
CA LEU A 21 6.85 -23.51 7.58
C LEU A 21 5.75 -22.78 6.80
N LEU A 22 4.47 -23.07 7.05
CA LEU A 22 3.34 -22.42 6.37
C LEU A 22 2.72 -21.27 7.16
N ALA A 23 3.19 -20.99 8.38
CA ALA A 23 2.65 -19.92 9.22
C ALA A 23 3.33 -18.55 9.04
N SER A 24 4.40 -18.45 8.23
CA SER A 24 5.23 -17.24 8.16
C SER A 24 4.91 -16.28 7.00
N CYS A 25 3.74 -16.41 6.36
CA CYS A 25 3.35 -15.53 5.24
C CYS A 25 2.04 -14.76 5.49
N GLY A 26 1.73 -14.44 6.75
CA GLY A 26 0.62 -13.56 7.10
C GLY A 26 1.15 -12.29 7.75
N LEU A 27 0.71 -11.13 7.24
CA LEU A 27 0.82 -9.84 7.94
C LEU A 27 0.49 -10.03 9.44
N PRO A 28 1.14 -9.29 10.37
CA PRO A 28 0.82 -9.41 11.78
C PRO A 28 -0.70 -9.26 11.99
N PRO A 29 -1.33 -10.09 12.83
CA PRO A 29 -2.79 -10.05 13.00
C PRO A 29 -3.21 -8.62 13.36
N GLY A 30 -4.14 -8.07 12.56
CA GLY A 30 -4.62 -6.69 12.73
C GLY A 30 -4.06 -5.66 11.74
N MET A 31 -3.53 -6.07 10.57
CA MET A 31 -3.12 -5.17 9.48
C MET A 31 -3.91 -5.44 8.20
N LYS A 32 -4.24 -4.38 7.46
CA LYS A 32 -4.81 -4.43 6.11
C LYS A 32 -3.87 -3.85 5.07
N LEU A 33 -3.86 -4.45 3.88
CA LEU A 33 -3.11 -3.97 2.73
C LEU A 33 -3.98 -3.05 1.87
N LEU A 34 -3.57 -1.81 1.71
CA LEU A 34 -4.27 -0.79 0.93
C LEU A 34 -3.57 -0.53 -0.40
N GLN A 35 -4.36 -0.34 -1.44
CA GLN A 35 -3.91 0.12 -2.74
C GLN A 35 -4.22 1.60 -2.90
N LEU A 36 -3.20 2.43 -3.13
CA LEU A 36 -3.35 3.83 -3.55
C LEU A 36 -3.16 3.94 -5.05
N ARG A 37 -4.08 4.63 -5.71
CA ARG A 37 -4.02 4.99 -7.12
C ARG A 37 -4.14 6.49 -7.29
N VAL A 38 -3.24 7.09 -8.07
CA VAL A 38 -3.29 8.50 -8.46
C VAL A 38 -3.65 8.59 -9.93
N HIS A 39 -4.76 9.25 -10.21
CA HIS A 39 -5.24 9.50 -11.56
C HIS A 39 -4.98 10.96 -11.94
N HIS A 40 -4.36 11.19 -13.09
CA HIS A 40 -4.09 12.51 -13.65
C HIS A 40 -4.45 12.50 -15.13
N GLY A 41 -5.27 13.47 -15.56
CA GLY A 41 -5.76 13.50 -16.94
C GLY A 41 -6.60 12.29 -17.35
N GLY A 42 -7.18 11.55 -16.39
CA GLY A 42 -7.94 10.32 -16.64
C GLY A 42 -7.11 9.04 -16.69
N GLU A 43 -5.78 9.14 -16.60
CA GLU A 43 -4.87 7.99 -16.58
C GLU A 43 -4.37 7.70 -15.15
N CYS A 44 -4.24 6.43 -14.78
CA CYS A 44 -3.55 6.04 -13.55
C CYS A 44 -2.04 6.24 -13.73
N VAL A 45 -1.50 7.30 -13.12
CA VAL A 45 -0.07 7.65 -13.23
C VAL A 45 0.78 7.01 -12.13
N LEU A 46 0.13 6.59 -11.05
CA LEU A 46 0.76 5.92 -9.92
C LEU A 46 -0.19 4.90 -9.31
N GLU A 47 0.31 3.70 -9.07
CA GLU A 47 -0.35 2.69 -8.25
C GLU A 47 0.64 2.14 -7.23
N THR A 48 0.30 2.15 -5.94
CA THR A 48 1.15 1.65 -4.86
C THR A 48 0.37 0.85 -3.83
N ASN A 49 1.08 -0.01 -3.10
CA ASN A 49 0.54 -0.68 -1.93
C ASN A 49 1.27 -0.23 -0.66
N PHE A 50 0.51 -0.15 0.43
CA PHE A 50 1.00 0.13 1.77
C PHE A 50 0.06 -0.53 2.78
N ASP A 51 0.57 -0.88 3.96
CA ASP A 51 -0.19 -1.50 5.02
C ASP A 51 -0.47 -0.54 6.17
N VAL A 52 -1.60 -0.75 6.83
CA VAL A 52 -2.00 -0.03 8.04
C VAL A 52 -2.69 -1.00 9.00
N PRO A 53 -2.73 -0.69 10.31
CA PRO A 53 -3.60 -1.40 11.22
C PRO A 53 -5.07 -1.42 10.76
N ASP A 54 -5.79 -2.51 11.00
CA ASP A 54 -7.22 -2.63 10.68
C ASP A 54 -8.06 -1.55 11.37
N THR A 55 -7.60 -1.12 12.55
CA THR A 55 -8.21 -0.07 13.38
C THR A 55 -7.89 1.35 12.92
N SER A 56 -7.08 1.55 11.87
CA SER A 56 -6.68 2.88 11.43
C SER A 56 -7.85 3.71 10.92
N THR A 57 -7.90 4.95 11.38
CA THR A 57 -8.81 6.00 10.93
C THR A 57 -8.45 6.49 9.51
N VAL A 58 -9.38 7.19 8.86
CA VAL A 58 -9.13 7.81 7.53
C VAL A 58 -7.93 8.75 7.56
N SER A 59 -7.76 9.52 8.64
CA SER A 59 -6.59 10.39 8.80
C SER A 59 -5.28 9.61 8.87
N GLU A 60 -5.23 8.53 9.64
CA GLU A 60 -4.03 7.68 9.75
C GLU A 60 -3.72 6.97 8.43
N ILE A 61 -4.75 6.57 7.67
CA ILE A 61 -4.57 6.01 6.33
C ILE A 61 -3.91 7.04 5.40
N TRP A 62 -4.35 8.30 5.42
CA TRP A 62 -3.71 9.35 4.64
C TRP A 62 -2.27 9.64 5.09
N ASP A 63 -1.96 9.56 6.40
CA ASP A 63 -0.59 9.69 6.89
C ASP A 63 0.31 8.59 6.34
N ALA A 64 -0.17 7.34 6.37
CA ALA A 64 0.53 6.18 5.84
C ALA A 64 0.75 6.29 4.32
N ALA A 65 -0.23 6.80 3.58
CA ALA A 65 -0.12 7.06 2.13
C ALA A 65 0.97 8.09 1.76
N GLY A 66 1.40 8.93 2.71
CA GLY A 66 2.52 9.84 2.55
C GLY A 66 3.88 9.28 2.94
N GLN A 67 3.92 8.08 3.52
CA GLN A 67 5.16 7.41 3.84
C GLN A 67 5.72 6.65 2.64
N LYS A 68 6.96 6.20 2.77
CA LYS A 68 7.57 5.31 1.78
C LYS A 68 6.70 4.03 1.68
N PRO A 69 6.30 3.63 0.47
CA PRO A 69 5.46 2.44 0.27
C PRO A 69 6.19 1.14 0.63
N PHE A 70 5.42 0.11 0.97
CA PHE A 70 5.93 -1.25 1.22
C PHE A 70 6.47 -1.90 -0.06
N SER A 71 5.80 -1.66 -1.19
CA SER A 71 6.23 -2.14 -2.51
C SER A 71 6.15 -1.04 -3.54
N THR A 72 7.17 -0.91 -4.38
CA THR A 72 7.10 -0.11 -5.60
C THR A 72 6.34 -0.88 -6.68
N GLN A 73 5.13 -0.50 -7.03
CA GLN A 73 4.64 0.66 -7.78
C GLN A 73 4.75 0.55 -9.29
N THR A 74 3.59 0.50 -9.93
CA THR A 74 3.46 0.80 -11.35
C THR A 74 3.37 2.32 -11.48
N ALA A 75 4.49 2.96 -11.87
CA ALA A 75 4.51 4.36 -12.25
C ALA A 75 4.42 4.48 -13.78
N ALA A 76 3.47 5.27 -14.27
CA ALA A 76 3.39 5.53 -15.71
C ALA A 76 4.62 6.35 -16.16
N LYS A 77 5.07 6.13 -17.40
CA LYS A 77 6.16 6.94 -18.00
C LYS A 77 5.85 8.45 -17.98
N SER A 78 4.57 8.82 -17.99
CA SER A 78 4.08 10.19 -17.92
C SER A 78 4.30 10.85 -16.55
N LEU A 79 4.51 10.09 -15.47
CA LEU A 79 4.73 10.64 -14.12
C LEU A 79 6.03 11.47 -14.02
N GLY A 80 7.02 11.20 -14.89
CA GLY A 80 8.23 11.99 -15.15
C GLY A 80 8.74 12.91 -14.04
N ALA A 81 9.92 12.60 -13.47
CA ALA A 81 10.56 13.47 -12.48
C ALA A 81 10.78 14.91 -12.98
N ASN A 82 10.62 15.88 -12.10
CA ASN A 82 10.85 17.28 -12.36
C ASN A 82 12.35 17.54 -12.63
N LYS A 83 12.65 18.21 -13.75
CA LYS A 83 14.03 18.54 -14.15
C LYS A 83 14.79 19.37 -13.11
N ALA A 84 14.10 20.28 -12.42
CA ALA A 84 14.70 21.14 -11.41
C ALA A 84 14.91 20.42 -10.06
N ASN A 85 14.03 19.48 -9.73
CA ASN A 85 14.15 18.66 -8.54
C ASN A 85 13.79 17.20 -8.88
N PRO A 86 14.80 16.36 -9.16
CA PRO A 86 14.56 14.97 -9.55
C PRO A 86 13.89 14.11 -8.47
N LEU A 87 13.76 14.59 -7.24
CA LEU A 87 13.04 13.88 -6.16
C LEU A 87 11.54 14.18 -6.14
N GLU A 88 11.05 15.00 -7.06
CA GLU A 88 9.66 15.40 -7.15
C GLU A 88 9.08 15.10 -8.53
N ALA A 89 7.79 14.79 -8.57
CA ALA A 89 6.96 14.82 -9.76
C ALA A 89 5.81 15.78 -9.50
N LYS A 90 5.56 16.71 -10.43
CA LYS A 90 4.51 17.73 -10.31
C LYS A 90 3.40 17.44 -11.30
N LEU A 91 2.22 17.11 -10.78
CA LEU A 91 1.01 16.87 -11.56
C LEU A 91 0.20 18.16 -11.59
N THR A 92 0.30 18.91 -12.69
CA THR A 92 -0.43 20.17 -12.87
C THR A 92 -1.86 19.91 -13.35
N GLY A 93 -2.84 20.56 -12.73
CA GLY A 93 -4.26 20.34 -13.02
C GLY A 93 -4.94 19.32 -12.10
N PRO A 94 -6.15 18.84 -12.47
CA PRO A 94 -6.97 17.96 -11.63
C PRO A 94 -6.33 16.59 -11.42
N VAL A 95 -6.31 16.14 -10.17
CA VAL A 95 -5.80 14.85 -9.74
C VAL A 95 -6.83 14.20 -8.83
N GLU A 96 -7.09 12.91 -9.05
CA GLU A 96 -7.92 12.10 -8.17
C GLU A 96 -7.05 11.03 -7.51
N ILE A 97 -7.03 11.03 -6.18
CA ILE A 97 -6.35 10.01 -5.39
C ILE A 97 -7.41 9.08 -4.83
N ARG A 98 -7.20 7.78 -4.97
CA ARG A 98 -8.10 6.73 -4.51
C ARG A 98 -7.31 5.76 -3.65
N ILE A 99 -7.79 5.43 -2.47
CA ILE A 99 -7.22 4.41 -1.60
C ILE A 99 -8.31 3.40 -1.31
N SER A 100 -8.06 2.14 -1.66
CA SER A 100 -9.04 1.06 -1.54
C SER A 100 -8.43 -0.17 -0.89
N HIS A 101 -9.23 -0.88 -0.11
CA HIS A 101 -8.97 -2.26 0.32
C HIS A 101 -9.89 -3.20 -0.47
N PRO A 102 -9.42 -3.99 -1.44
CA PRO A 102 -10.31 -4.86 -2.20
C PRO A 102 -11.07 -5.85 -1.28
N PRO A 103 -12.40 -6.00 -1.38
CA PRO A 103 -13.33 -5.40 -2.35
C PRO A 103 -14.14 -4.17 -1.83
N SER A 104 -13.77 -3.60 -0.69
CA SER A 104 -14.56 -2.60 0.04
C SER A 104 -14.14 -1.14 -0.23
N ASP A 105 -14.79 -0.23 0.51
CA ASP A 105 -14.92 1.19 0.19
C ASP A 105 -13.60 1.93 0.00
N GLU A 106 -13.70 2.92 -0.90
CA GLU A 106 -12.64 3.75 -1.40
C GLU A 106 -12.65 5.10 -0.66
N ILE A 107 -11.59 5.44 0.07
CA ILE A 107 -11.38 6.84 0.44
C ILE A 107 -10.77 7.54 -0.76
N SER A 108 -11.27 8.74 -1.07
CA SER A 108 -10.81 9.49 -2.23
C SER A 108 -10.59 10.96 -1.89
N ALA A 109 -9.73 11.60 -2.67
CA ALA A 109 -9.52 13.04 -2.61
C ALA A 109 -9.30 13.58 -4.01
N LYS A 110 -9.98 14.69 -4.33
CA LYS A 110 -9.77 15.43 -5.58
C LYS A 110 -8.94 16.66 -5.27
N LEU A 111 -7.75 16.73 -5.86
CA LEU A 111 -6.79 17.80 -5.64
C LEU A 111 -6.41 18.45 -6.97
N THR A 112 -5.70 19.56 -6.86
CA THR A 112 -5.03 20.21 -7.99
C THR A 112 -3.58 20.47 -7.64
N ASN A 113 -2.68 20.44 -8.62
CA ASN A 113 -1.26 20.74 -8.43
C ASN A 113 -0.63 19.85 -7.35
N LEU A 114 -0.71 18.54 -7.55
CA LEU A 114 -0.17 17.55 -6.62
C LEU A 114 1.33 17.40 -6.83
N THR A 115 2.10 17.35 -5.74
CA THR A 115 3.51 16.95 -5.77
C THR A 115 3.65 15.56 -5.16
N LEU A 116 4.23 14.66 -5.94
CA LEU A 116 4.70 13.35 -5.49
C LEU A 116 6.21 13.42 -5.21
N ARG A 117 6.69 12.59 -4.29
CA ARG A 117 8.10 12.54 -3.88
C ARG A 117 8.63 11.13 -3.94
N ARG A 118 9.93 10.99 -4.15
CA ARG A 118 10.66 9.71 -4.03
C ARG A 118 11.90 9.89 -3.15
N SER A 119 12.39 8.79 -2.59
CA SER A 119 13.48 8.79 -1.62
C SER A 119 14.84 9.11 -2.23
N SER A 120 15.06 8.75 -3.50
CA SER A 120 16.30 9.03 -4.23
C SER A 120 16.05 9.22 -5.73
N LYS A 121 17.06 9.70 -6.47
CA LYS A 121 16.93 9.97 -7.92
C LYS A 121 16.74 8.71 -8.77
N ASP A 122 17.09 7.55 -8.23
CA ASP A 122 17.04 6.27 -8.92
C ASP A 122 15.96 5.35 -8.36
N SER A 123 15.29 5.78 -7.28
CA SER A 123 14.17 5.03 -6.73
C SER A 123 12.89 5.32 -7.52
N ASP A 124 12.06 4.29 -7.54
CA ASP A 124 10.72 4.25 -8.08
C ASP A 124 9.65 4.53 -7.00
N ASP A 125 10.05 4.77 -5.74
CA ASP A 125 9.19 4.79 -4.54
C ASP A 125 8.37 6.08 -4.36
N TRP A 126 7.58 6.44 -5.37
CA TRP A 126 6.78 7.66 -5.40
C TRP A 126 5.65 7.67 -4.37
N HIS A 127 5.57 8.66 -3.51
CA HIS A 127 4.53 8.79 -2.50
C HIS A 127 4.00 10.22 -2.42
N LEU A 128 2.87 10.40 -1.74
CA LEU A 128 2.31 11.74 -1.54
C LEU A 128 3.28 12.60 -0.72
N SER A 129 3.51 13.84 -1.16
CA SER A 129 4.19 14.80 -0.29
C SER A 129 3.35 15.11 0.95
N GLY A 130 3.98 15.54 2.06
CA GLY A 130 3.25 15.94 3.28
C GLY A 130 2.18 17.01 3.04
N ASN A 131 2.42 17.96 2.11
CA ASN A 131 1.40 18.91 1.70
C ASN A 131 0.23 18.25 0.94
N GLY A 132 0.52 17.26 0.08
CA GLY A 132 -0.49 16.44 -0.58
C GLY A 132 -1.38 15.69 0.41
N VAL A 133 -0.77 15.05 1.41
CA VAL A 133 -1.47 14.35 2.50
C VAL A 133 -2.41 15.30 3.27
N SER A 134 -1.90 16.43 3.76
CA SER A 134 -2.70 17.38 4.53
C SER A 134 -3.91 17.91 3.74
N ARG A 135 -3.74 18.13 2.43
CA ARG A 135 -4.83 18.55 1.55
C ARG A 135 -5.84 17.43 1.31
N ALA A 136 -5.37 16.20 1.07
CA ALA A 136 -6.24 15.05 0.89
C ALA A 136 -7.11 14.78 2.13
N LYS A 137 -6.51 14.87 3.32
CA LYS A 137 -7.24 14.79 4.60
C LYS A 137 -8.37 15.80 4.67
N LYS A 138 -8.05 17.09 4.45
CA LYS A 138 -9.02 18.18 4.52
C LYS A 138 -10.20 17.96 3.55
N GLU A 139 -9.89 17.51 2.33
CA GLU A 139 -10.92 17.19 1.33
C GLU A 139 -11.79 16.02 1.78
N SER A 140 -11.19 14.91 2.22
CA SER A 140 -11.93 13.72 2.66
C SER A 140 -12.81 13.97 3.89
N SER A 141 -12.35 14.78 4.85
CA SER A 141 -13.15 15.13 6.02
C SER A 141 -14.39 15.97 5.65
N SER A 142 -14.36 16.71 4.55
CA SER A 142 -15.51 17.48 4.07
C SER A 142 -16.61 16.59 3.45
N GLN A 143 -16.29 15.34 3.12
CA GLN A 143 -17.21 14.38 2.50
C GLN A 143 -18.00 13.53 3.50
N GLY A 144 -17.77 13.70 4.81
CA GLY A 144 -18.43 12.97 5.89
C GLY A 144 -17.62 11.76 6.35
N ASP A 145 -17.18 11.79 7.60
CA ASP A 145 -16.35 10.76 8.21
C ASP A 145 -17.20 9.51 8.51
N LYS A 146 -17.32 8.60 7.54
CA LYS A 146 -17.89 7.27 7.77
C LYS A 146 -16.74 6.28 7.95
N PRO A 147 -16.85 5.34 8.92
CA PRO A 147 -15.86 4.30 9.07
C PRO A 147 -15.79 3.48 7.79
N VAL A 148 -14.58 3.36 7.24
CA VAL A 148 -14.25 2.46 6.12
C VAL A 148 -14.33 1.03 6.67
N ARG A 149 -15.35 0.28 6.27
CA ARG A 149 -15.56 -1.12 6.69
C ARG A 149 -15.11 -2.10 5.61
#